data_AF-A0ABD5HQE7-F1
#
_entry.id   AF-A0ABD5HQE7-F1
#
_cell.length_a   1.000
_cell.length_b   1.000
_cell.length_c   1.000
_cell.angle_alpha   90.00
_cell.angle_beta   90.00
_cell.angle_gamma   90.00
#
_symmetry.space_group_name_H-M   'P 1'
#
loop_
_entity.id
_entity.type
_entity.pdbx_description
1 polymer ?
#
loop_
_entity_poly.entity_id
_entity_poly.type
_entity_poly.pdbx_seq_one_letter_code
_entity_poly.pdbx_strand_id
1 'polypeptide(L)'
;MPRRQILSSEEQERLLVIPDDEIILTRMCFLNEPDIALINKHRRPANRLGFAVLLCYLRGPGFIPDKSSAPHNGVVSRVASRLKLQPDLWPEYASREQTRWEHLTELYRYLELSPFSRSMQKDCIRHLHPYAMRTDKGFMLAEEMLSWLHNNNVIFPSVEVIERTLAEVVTLANRSVFSTLTAQLEKQHKSALDSLLISGVVSENGIYGHSRFCNTDFDDKLA
;
A
#
# COMPACT_ATOMS: atom_id res chain seq x y z
N MET A 1 11.31 1.50 -20.80
CA MET A 1 10.88 2.66 -20.00
C MET A 1 11.02 2.32 -18.53
N PRO A 2 11.75 3.12 -17.74
CA PRO A 2 11.87 2.90 -16.29
C PRO A 2 10.48 2.97 -15.66
N ARG A 3 10.17 2.08 -14.70
CA ARG A 3 8.91 2.12 -13.98
C ARG A 3 8.86 3.44 -13.21
N ARG A 4 7.96 4.34 -13.58
CA ARG A 4 7.66 5.54 -12.79
C ARG A 4 7.12 5.07 -11.44
N GLN A 5 7.75 5.54 -10.37
CA GLN A 5 7.25 5.34 -9.02
C GLN A 5 5.90 6.05 -8.91
N ILE A 6 4.87 5.32 -8.49
CA ILE A 6 3.49 5.79 -8.31
C ILE A 6 3.35 6.52 -6.97
N LEU A 7 4.04 6.04 -5.94
CA LEU A 7 4.06 6.64 -4.61
C LEU A 7 5.44 7.21 -4.28
N SER A 8 5.49 8.46 -3.86
CA SER A 8 6.69 9.04 -3.24
C SER A 8 7.05 8.31 -1.94
N SER A 9 8.30 8.45 -1.48
CA SER A 9 8.73 7.88 -0.20
C SER A 9 7.89 8.37 0.98
N GLU A 10 7.50 9.65 0.98
CA GLU A 10 6.61 10.22 2.00
C GLU A 10 5.21 9.58 1.97
N GLU A 11 4.66 9.34 0.78
CA GLU A 11 3.37 8.66 0.62
C GLU A 11 3.44 7.19 1.07
N GLN A 12 4.55 6.50 0.81
CA GLN A 12 4.79 5.14 1.30
C GLN A 12 4.84 5.07 2.83
N GLU A 13 5.52 6.03 3.47
CA GLU A 13 5.56 6.11 4.93
C GLU A 13 4.18 6.38 5.51
N ARG A 14 3.38 7.25 4.87
CA ARG A 14 2.04 7.62 5.33
C ARG A 14 0.99 6.51 5.19
N LEU A 15 1.20 5.54 4.29
CA LEU A 15 0.23 4.47 4.01
C LEU A 15 -0.02 3.54 5.19
N LEU A 16 1.00 3.32 6.03
CA LEU A 16 0.96 2.37 7.14
C LEU A 16 1.13 3.07 8.49
N VAL A 17 0.44 4.20 8.66
CA VAL A 17 0.43 4.98 9.91
C VAL A 17 -0.92 4.83 10.58
N ILE A 18 -0.90 4.74 11.91
CA ILE A 18 -2.11 4.83 12.73
C ILE A 18 -2.35 6.31 13.06
N PRO A 19 -3.49 6.90 12.70
CA PRO A 19 -3.81 8.27 13.09
C PRO A 19 -3.97 8.41 14.62
N ASP A 20 -3.53 9.54 15.17
CA ASP A 20 -3.75 9.96 16.57
C ASP A 20 -5.19 10.45 16.82
N ASP A 21 -6.19 9.78 16.25
CA ASP A 21 -7.60 10.09 16.45
C ASP A 21 -8.21 9.16 17.50
N GLU A 22 -8.80 9.73 18.56
CA GLU A 22 -9.34 8.95 19.67
C GLU A 22 -10.48 8.00 19.26
N ILE A 23 -11.31 8.41 18.31
CA ILE A 23 -12.46 7.62 17.85
C ILE A 23 -11.95 6.44 17.03
N ILE A 24 -10.99 6.67 16.12
CA ILE A 24 -10.34 5.62 15.34
C ILE A 24 -9.65 4.62 16.28
N LEU A 25 -8.85 5.11 17.23
CA LEU A 25 -8.13 4.26 18.18
C LEU A 25 -9.08 3.46 19.08
N THR A 26 -10.19 4.06 19.51
CA THR A 26 -11.21 3.36 20.32
C THR A 26 -11.88 2.24 19.54
N ARG A 27 -12.24 2.49 18.27
CA ARG A 27 -12.84 1.46 17.40
C ARG A 27 -11.84 0.34 17.08
N MET A 28 -10.61 0.69 16.73
CA MET A 28 -9.53 -0.25 16.44
C MET A 28 -9.19 -1.14 17.65
N CYS A 29 -9.19 -0.58 18.86
CA CYS A 29 -8.86 -1.30 20.09
C CYS A 29 -10.06 -2.03 20.71
N PHE A 30 -11.20 -2.11 20.01
CA PHE A 30 -12.36 -2.83 20.52
C PHE A 30 -12.11 -4.34 20.50
N LEU A 31 -12.32 -4.98 21.65
CA LEU A 31 -12.19 -6.42 21.86
C LEU A 31 -13.52 -6.96 22.41
N ASN A 32 -14.10 -7.91 21.68
CA ASN A 32 -15.31 -8.61 22.08
C ASN A 32 -14.99 -9.83 22.97
N GLU A 33 -16.03 -10.53 23.46
CA GLU A 33 -15.83 -11.70 24.32
C GLU A 33 -14.98 -12.83 23.69
N PRO A 34 -15.21 -13.25 22.43
CA PRO A 34 -14.35 -14.28 21.83
C PRO A 34 -12.91 -13.83 21.65
N ASP A 35 -12.64 -12.54 21.41
CA ASP A 35 -11.28 -11.99 21.38
C ASP A 35 -10.61 -12.16 22.74
N ILE A 36 -11.30 -11.75 23.80
CA ILE A 36 -10.78 -11.83 25.17
C ILE A 36 -10.54 -13.29 25.55
N ALA A 37 -11.42 -14.21 25.16
CA ALA A 37 -11.25 -15.63 25.39
C ALA A 37 -10.02 -16.19 24.63
N LEU A 38 -9.81 -15.77 23.39
CA LEU A 38 -8.65 -16.14 22.59
C LEU A 38 -7.35 -15.62 23.21
N ILE A 39 -7.30 -14.32 23.55
CA ILE A 39 -6.16 -13.67 24.20
C ILE A 39 -5.79 -14.40 25.51
N ASN A 40 -6.79 -14.77 26.32
CA ASN A 40 -6.57 -15.40 27.61
C ASN A 40 -6.04 -16.85 27.54
N LYS A 41 -5.96 -17.47 26.35
CA LYS A 41 -5.24 -18.75 26.18
C LYS A 41 -3.74 -18.62 26.43
N HIS A 42 -3.18 -17.41 26.25
CA HIS A 42 -1.76 -17.16 26.47
C HIS A 42 -1.48 -16.86 27.95
N ARG A 43 -0.59 -17.63 28.58
CA ARG A 43 -0.35 -17.54 30.04
C ARG A 43 0.40 -16.26 30.45
N ARG A 44 1.44 -15.87 29.71
CA ARG A 44 2.32 -14.75 30.08
C ARG A 44 1.64 -13.39 29.81
N PRO A 45 1.75 -12.40 30.73
CA PRO A 45 1.25 -11.04 30.51
C PRO A 45 1.74 -10.40 29.20
N ALA A 46 3.04 -10.48 28.92
CA ALA A 46 3.62 -9.95 27.68
C ALA A 46 3.02 -10.61 26.42
N ASN A 47 2.82 -11.93 26.44
CA ASN A 47 2.19 -12.64 25.32
C ASN A 47 0.74 -12.20 25.09
N ARG A 48 -0.03 -11.99 26.17
CA ARG A 48 -1.41 -11.49 26.09
C ARG A 48 -1.47 -10.10 25.49
N LEU A 49 -0.62 -9.18 25.97
CA LEU A 49 -0.53 -7.83 25.42
C LEU A 49 -0.12 -7.86 23.95
N GLY A 50 0.97 -8.55 23.62
CA GLY A 50 1.48 -8.65 22.26
C GLY A 50 0.48 -9.24 21.28
N PHE A 51 -0.17 -10.34 21.65
CA PHE A 51 -1.21 -10.97 20.84
C PHE A 51 -2.39 -10.03 20.61
N ALA A 52 -2.87 -9.35 21.66
CA ALA A 52 -3.99 -8.42 21.55
C ALA A 52 -3.67 -7.18 20.69
N VAL A 53 -2.45 -6.65 20.80
CA VAL A 53 -1.99 -5.55 19.93
C VAL A 53 -1.97 -6.00 18.48
N LEU A 54 -1.38 -7.17 18.17
CA LEU A 54 -1.38 -7.71 16.81
C LEU A 54 -2.79 -7.94 16.27
N LEU A 55 -3.72 -8.44 17.10
CA LEU A 55 -5.12 -8.61 16.73
C LEU A 55 -5.76 -7.28 16.32
N CYS A 56 -5.58 -6.21 17.12
CA CYS A 56 -6.11 -4.88 16.81
C CYS A 56 -5.51 -4.30 15.51
N TYR A 57 -4.23 -4.53 15.27
CA TYR A 57 -3.54 -4.10 14.05
C TYR A 57 -4.03 -4.83 12.80
N LEU A 58 -4.19 -6.15 12.87
CA LEU A 58 -4.71 -6.92 11.74
C LEU A 58 -6.19 -6.63 11.47
N ARG A 59 -7.01 -6.44 12.51
CA ARG A 59 -8.44 -6.13 12.37
C ARG A 59 -8.74 -4.70 11.98
N GLY A 60 -7.94 -3.73 12.42
CA GLY A 60 -8.15 -2.32 12.09
C GLY A 60 -7.52 -2.00 10.75
N PRO A 61 -6.27 -1.53 10.73
CA PRO A 61 -5.60 -1.09 9.51
C PRO A 61 -5.13 -2.21 8.57
N GLY A 62 -5.04 -3.47 9.02
CA GLY A 62 -4.70 -4.62 8.17
C GLY A 62 -3.19 -4.93 8.03
N PHE A 63 -2.32 -4.12 8.64
CA PHE A 63 -0.87 -4.35 8.67
C PHE A 63 -0.36 -4.65 10.08
N ILE A 64 0.85 -5.18 10.18
CA ILE A 64 1.51 -5.49 11.46
C ILE A 64 2.60 -4.47 11.79
N PRO A 65 2.76 -4.06 13.06
CA PRO A 65 3.87 -3.21 13.46
C PRO A 65 5.19 -3.98 13.25
N ASP A 66 6.22 -3.27 12.79
CA ASP A 66 7.53 -3.88 12.57
C ASP A 66 8.17 -4.33 13.90
N LYS A 67 9.09 -5.29 13.82
CA LYS A 67 9.84 -5.80 14.98
C LYS A 67 10.72 -4.73 15.63
N SER A 68 11.26 -3.81 14.83
CA SER A 68 12.23 -2.82 15.28
C SER A 68 11.59 -1.52 15.74
N SER A 69 10.33 -1.29 15.36
CA SER A 69 9.53 -0.14 15.77
C SER A 69 8.51 -0.52 16.85
N ALA A 70 8.39 0.28 17.90
CA ALA A 70 7.26 0.14 18.80
C ALA A 70 5.93 0.43 18.06
N PRO A 71 4.86 -0.31 18.35
CA PRO A 71 3.52 0.03 17.91
C PRO A 71 3.10 1.40 18.43
N HIS A 72 2.04 1.92 17.86
CA HIS A 72 1.44 3.18 18.25
C HIS A 72 1.07 3.17 19.74
N ASN A 73 1.62 4.09 20.52
CA ASN A 73 1.45 4.16 21.98
C ASN A 73 -0.02 4.16 22.39
N GLY A 74 -0.86 4.92 21.65
CA GLY A 74 -2.30 4.97 21.91
C GLY A 74 -3.02 3.64 21.75
N VAL A 75 -2.51 2.71 20.93
CA VAL A 75 -3.05 1.34 20.80
C VAL A 75 -2.59 0.51 21.99
N VAL A 76 -1.29 0.51 22.29
CA VAL A 76 -0.71 -0.28 23.39
C VAL A 76 -1.35 0.10 24.73
N SER A 77 -1.47 1.40 25.04
CA SER A 77 -2.07 1.87 26.29
C SER A 77 -3.54 1.47 26.44
N ARG A 78 -4.35 1.57 25.37
CA ARG A 78 -5.78 1.20 25.40
C ARG A 78 -5.95 -0.31 25.59
N VAL A 79 -5.20 -1.11 24.84
CA VAL A 79 -5.22 -2.58 24.96
C VAL A 79 -4.76 -3.02 26.35
N ALA A 80 -3.65 -2.45 26.85
CA ALA A 80 -3.13 -2.74 28.19
C ALA A 80 -4.17 -2.42 29.27
N SER A 81 -4.79 -1.23 29.21
CA SER A 81 -5.86 -0.83 30.14
C SER A 81 -7.05 -1.78 30.08
N ARG A 82 -7.48 -2.20 28.89
CA ARG A 82 -8.62 -3.12 28.71
C ARG A 82 -8.35 -4.50 29.32
N LEU A 83 -7.12 -4.99 29.19
CA LEU A 83 -6.69 -6.28 29.71
C LEU A 83 -6.19 -6.25 31.16
N LYS A 84 -6.15 -5.06 31.79
CA LYS A 84 -5.54 -4.84 33.12
C LYS A 84 -4.08 -5.28 33.18
N LEU A 85 -3.31 -4.94 32.15
CA LEU A 85 -1.88 -5.23 31.99
C LEU A 85 -1.07 -3.93 31.95
N GLN A 86 0.26 -4.05 32.10
CA GLN A 86 1.16 -2.91 31.95
C GLN A 86 1.57 -2.71 30.48
N PRO A 87 1.63 -1.46 29.97
CA PRO A 87 1.94 -1.18 28.57
C PRO A 87 3.44 -1.39 28.22
N ASP A 88 4.32 -1.37 29.22
CA ASP A 88 5.77 -1.57 29.11
C ASP A 88 6.17 -3.04 28.84
N LEU A 89 5.21 -3.95 28.73
CA LEU A 89 5.44 -5.36 28.41
C LEU A 89 5.71 -5.61 26.90
N TRP A 90 5.51 -4.61 26.03
CA TRP A 90 5.73 -4.77 24.60
C TRP A 90 7.18 -5.16 24.22
N PRO A 91 8.24 -4.51 24.74
CA PRO A 91 9.62 -4.91 24.44
C PRO A 91 9.93 -6.35 24.85
N GLU A 92 9.37 -6.83 25.97
CA GLU A 92 9.50 -8.24 26.38
C GLU A 92 8.88 -9.17 25.33
N TYR A 93 7.68 -8.83 24.84
CA TYR A 93 7.01 -9.59 23.78
C TYR A 93 7.80 -9.58 22.47
N ALA A 94 8.24 -8.41 22.02
CA ALA A 94 8.93 -8.21 20.74
C ALA A 94 10.27 -8.94 20.65
N SER A 95 10.92 -9.23 21.79
CA SER A 95 12.20 -9.95 21.85
C SER A 95 12.16 -11.41 21.37
N ARG A 96 10.96 -12.03 21.29
CA ARG A 96 10.80 -13.47 21.00
C ARG A 96 10.16 -13.70 19.64
N GLU A 97 11.00 -13.81 18.61
CA GLU A 97 10.55 -13.98 17.23
C GLU A 97 9.66 -15.21 17.04
N GLN A 98 10.05 -16.39 17.52
CA GLN A 98 9.28 -17.62 17.34
C GLN A 98 7.84 -17.51 17.85
N THR A 99 7.64 -16.91 19.03
CA THR A 99 6.32 -16.70 19.61
C THR A 99 5.48 -15.71 18.77
N ARG A 100 6.10 -14.70 18.17
CA ARG A 100 5.40 -13.75 17.27
C ARG A 100 4.88 -14.44 16.01
N TRP A 101 5.66 -15.32 15.38
CA TRP A 101 5.23 -16.07 14.20
C TRP A 101 4.07 -17.04 14.50
N GLU A 102 4.14 -17.75 15.64
CA GLU A 102 3.06 -18.62 16.11
C GLU A 102 1.77 -17.83 16.34
N HIS A 103 1.86 -16.67 17.00
CA HIS A 103 0.73 -15.78 17.24
C HIS A 103 0.13 -15.25 15.93
N LEU A 104 0.94 -14.79 14.99
CA LEU A 104 0.47 -14.34 13.68
C LEU A 104 -0.26 -15.45 12.92
N THR A 105 0.26 -16.68 12.98
CA THR A 105 -0.37 -17.85 12.35
C THR A 105 -1.72 -18.19 12.99
N GLU A 106 -1.85 -18.04 14.30
CA GLU A 106 -3.14 -18.18 15.00
C GLU A 106 -4.11 -17.06 14.63
N LEU A 107 -3.64 -15.81 14.58
CA LEU A 107 -4.43 -14.64 14.22
C LEU A 107 -4.94 -14.67 12.78
N TYR A 108 -4.10 -15.08 11.82
CA TYR A 108 -4.52 -15.23 10.43
C TYR A 108 -5.64 -16.25 10.28
N ARG A 109 -5.59 -17.36 11.04
CA ARG A 109 -6.69 -18.34 11.05
C ARG A 109 -7.94 -17.79 11.73
N TYR A 110 -7.78 -17.10 12.85
CA TYR A 110 -8.91 -16.55 13.61
C TYR A 110 -9.66 -15.45 12.86
N LEU A 111 -8.93 -14.60 12.12
CA LEU A 111 -9.47 -13.52 11.30
C LEU A 111 -9.81 -13.96 9.86
N GLU A 112 -9.62 -15.23 9.53
CA GLU A 112 -9.85 -15.80 8.20
C GLU A 112 -9.08 -15.07 7.07
N LEU A 113 -7.86 -14.61 7.40
CA LEU A 113 -7.03 -13.86 6.48
C LEU A 113 -6.33 -14.78 5.46
N SER A 114 -6.39 -14.37 4.20
CA SER A 114 -5.79 -15.09 3.08
C SER A 114 -4.55 -14.36 2.54
N PRO A 115 -3.50 -15.09 2.11
CA PRO A 115 -2.31 -14.47 1.54
C PRO A 115 -2.62 -13.80 0.20
N PHE A 116 -1.94 -12.70 -0.11
CA PHE A 116 -2.11 -12.01 -1.39
C PHE A 116 -1.55 -12.84 -2.57
N SER A 117 -2.43 -13.62 -3.19
CA SER A 117 -2.10 -14.52 -4.30
C SER A 117 -2.15 -13.81 -5.66
N ARG A 118 -1.63 -14.46 -6.71
CA ARG A 118 -1.75 -13.95 -8.09
C ARG A 118 -3.19 -13.83 -8.56
N SER A 119 -4.10 -14.68 -8.08
CA SER A 119 -5.52 -14.56 -8.42
C SER A 119 -6.08 -13.27 -7.83
N MET A 120 -5.84 -13.05 -6.54
CA MET A 120 -6.29 -11.87 -5.80
C MET A 120 -5.66 -10.59 -6.34
N GLN A 121 -4.40 -10.64 -6.80
CA GLN A 121 -3.79 -9.51 -7.50
C GLN A 121 -4.57 -9.14 -8.77
N LYS A 122 -5.01 -10.11 -9.57
CA LYS A 122 -5.84 -9.84 -10.76
C LYS A 122 -7.21 -9.27 -10.40
N ASP A 123 -7.81 -9.76 -9.32
CA ASP A 123 -9.09 -9.24 -8.82
C ASP A 123 -8.94 -7.80 -8.32
N CYS A 124 -7.87 -7.51 -7.58
CA CYS A 124 -7.49 -6.18 -7.12
C CYS A 124 -7.25 -5.22 -8.29
N ILE A 125 -6.51 -5.64 -9.33
CA ILE A 125 -6.28 -4.84 -10.53
C ILE A 125 -7.60 -4.51 -11.22
N ARG A 126 -8.52 -5.49 -11.35
CA ARG A 126 -9.85 -5.27 -11.93
C ARG A 126 -10.68 -4.28 -11.11
N HIS A 127 -10.59 -4.35 -9.79
CA HIS A 127 -11.26 -3.41 -8.88
C HIS A 127 -10.71 -1.97 -9.03
N LEU A 128 -9.39 -1.81 -9.08
CA LEU A 128 -8.73 -0.50 -9.12
C LEU A 128 -8.75 0.17 -10.49
N HIS A 129 -8.87 -0.59 -11.58
CA HIS A 129 -8.86 -0.07 -12.96
C HIS A 129 -9.82 1.12 -13.19
N PRO A 130 -11.13 1.06 -12.84
CA PRO A 130 -12.03 2.20 -13.01
C PRO A 130 -11.65 3.44 -12.20
N TYR A 131 -10.97 3.28 -11.06
CA TYR A 131 -10.46 4.41 -10.28
C TYR A 131 -9.26 5.04 -10.99
N ALA A 132 -8.31 4.24 -11.46
CA ALA A 132 -7.13 4.73 -12.18
C ALA A 132 -7.47 5.37 -13.53
N MET A 133 -8.62 5.04 -14.13
CA MET A 133 -9.14 5.75 -15.31
C MET A 133 -9.57 7.20 -15.00
N ARG A 134 -9.79 7.54 -13.72
CA ARG A 134 -10.38 8.82 -13.28
C ARG A 134 -9.40 9.72 -12.52
N THR A 135 -8.29 9.17 -12.04
CA THR A 135 -7.29 9.91 -11.25
C THR A 135 -5.88 9.48 -11.63
N ASP A 136 -4.96 10.45 -11.63
CA ASP A 136 -3.51 10.24 -11.74
C ASP A 136 -2.81 10.21 -10.37
N LYS A 137 -3.53 10.52 -9.29
CA LYS A 137 -2.99 10.51 -7.92
C LYS A 137 -2.78 9.08 -7.41
N GLY A 138 -1.53 8.66 -7.31
CA GLY A 138 -1.13 7.34 -6.83
C GLY A 138 -1.62 7.02 -5.41
N PHE A 139 -1.55 8.00 -4.50
CA PHE A 139 -1.96 7.81 -3.11
C PHE A 139 -3.43 7.41 -2.95
N MET A 140 -4.35 8.02 -3.70
CA MET A 140 -5.78 7.65 -3.66
C MET A 140 -6.01 6.21 -4.13
N LEU A 141 -5.24 5.73 -5.11
CA LEU A 141 -5.30 4.34 -5.56
C LEU A 141 -4.74 3.38 -4.50
N ALA A 142 -3.72 3.81 -3.76
CA ALA A 142 -3.15 3.02 -2.68
C ALA A 142 -4.13 2.88 -1.50
N GLU A 143 -4.79 3.96 -1.09
CA GLU A 143 -5.83 3.92 -0.05
C GLU A 143 -7.00 2.99 -0.45
N GLU A 144 -7.44 3.07 -1.71
CA GLU A 144 -8.46 2.17 -2.25
C GLU A 144 -7.97 0.72 -2.29
N MET A 145 -6.70 0.48 -2.63
CA MET A 145 -6.11 -0.86 -2.61
C MET A 145 -6.11 -1.44 -1.21
N LEU A 146 -5.65 -0.69 -0.20
CA LEU A 146 -5.65 -1.13 1.19
C LEU A 146 -7.07 -1.41 1.69
N SER A 147 -8.02 -0.55 1.35
CA SER A 147 -9.43 -0.74 1.68
C SER A 147 -10.00 -2.01 1.04
N TRP A 148 -9.67 -2.28 -0.23
CA TRP A 148 -10.07 -3.50 -0.92
C TRP A 148 -9.45 -4.75 -0.28
N LEU A 149 -8.15 -4.72 0.03
CA LEU A 149 -7.47 -5.83 0.72
C LEU A 149 -8.13 -6.13 2.06
N HIS A 150 -8.42 -5.08 2.84
CA HIS A 150 -9.08 -5.22 4.13
C HIS A 150 -10.47 -5.86 4.00
N ASN A 151 -11.31 -5.36 3.10
CA ASN A 151 -12.67 -5.85 2.88
C ASN A 151 -12.73 -7.28 2.30
N ASN A 152 -11.64 -7.78 1.73
CA ASN A 152 -11.54 -9.13 1.18
C ASN A 152 -10.73 -10.07 2.09
N ASN A 153 -10.48 -9.69 3.35
CA ASN A 153 -9.71 -10.47 4.33
C ASN A 153 -8.34 -10.89 3.78
N VAL A 154 -7.63 -9.95 3.14
CA VAL A 154 -6.34 -10.21 2.52
C VAL A 154 -5.22 -9.68 3.39
N ILE A 155 -4.21 -10.52 3.65
CA ILE A 155 -2.99 -10.07 4.32
C ILE A 155 -2.32 -9.01 3.44
N PHE A 156 -2.03 -7.85 4.03
CA PHE A 156 -1.39 -6.76 3.30
C PHE A 156 -0.02 -7.22 2.79
N PRO A 157 0.25 -7.13 1.48
CA PRO A 157 1.55 -7.48 0.94
C PRO A 157 2.58 -6.38 1.28
N SER A 158 3.86 -6.62 0.97
CA SER A 158 4.89 -5.60 1.18
C SER A 158 4.59 -4.34 0.35
N VAL A 159 5.10 -3.19 0.80
CA VAL A 159 4.97 -1.91 0.11
C VAL A 159 5.46 -2.00 -1.34
N GLU A 160 6.53 -2.77 -1.60
CA GLU A 160 7.02 -3.03 -2.96
C GLU A 160 6.00 -3.75 -3.86
N VAL A 161 5.25 -4.71 -3.30
CA VAL A 161 4.21 -5.44 -4.04
C VAL A 161 2.98 -4.57 -4.26
N ILE A 162 2.63 -3.72 -3.29
CA ILE A 162 1.60 -2.68 -3.44
C ILE A 162 1.98 -1.76 -4.60
N GLU A 163 3.16 -1.15 -4.53
CA GLU A 163 3.69 -0.23 -5.55
C GLU A 163 3.68 -0.85 -6.95
N ARG A 164 4.17 -2.09 -7.07
CA ARG A 164 4.17 -2.82 -8.34
C ARG A 164 2.76 -3.06 -8.89
N THR A 165 1.81 -3.38 -8.01
CA THR A 165 0.41 -3.61 -8.41
C THR A 165 -0.24 -2.32 -8.85
N LEU A 166 -0.03 -1.22 -8.13
CA LEU A 166 -0.50 0.12 -8.52
C LEU A 166 0.07 0.55 -9.88
N ALA A 167 1.37 0.34 -10.10
CA ALA A 167 2.01 0.67 -11.38
C ALA A 167 1.41 -0.13 -12.55
N GLU A 168 1.04 -1.39 -12.33
CA GLU A 168 0.36 -2.21 -13.32
C GLU A 168 -1.05 -1.67 -13.62
N VAL A 169 -1.83 -1.34 -12.59
CA VAL A 169 -3.17 -0.73 -12.74
C VAL A 169 -3.08 0.58 -13.55
N VAL A 170 -2.19 1.49 -13.16
CA VAL A 170 -2.02 2.80 -13.83
C VAL A 170 -1.59 2.61 -15.29
N THR A 171 -0.70 1.66 -15.56
CA THR A 171 -0.28 1.35 -16.94
C THR A 171 -1.45 0.86 -17.79
N LEU A 172 -2.30 -0.02 -17.24
CA LEU A 172 -3.48 -0.53 -17.92
C LEU A 172 -4.52 0.57 -18.14
N ALA A 173 -4.78 1.40 -17.14
CA ALA A 173 -5.70 2.52 -17.24
C ALA A 173 -5.23 3.55 -18.28
N ASN A 174 -3.97 3.96 -18.26
CA ASN A 174 -3.42 4.89 -19.26
C ASN A 174 -3.55 4.36 -20.69
N ARG A 175 -3.31 3.06 -20.91
CA ARG A 175 -3.54 2.42 -22.22
C ARG A 175 -5.00 2.48 -22.63
N SER A 176 -5.92 2.22 -21.70
CA SER A 176 -7.36 2.32 -21.95
C SER A 176 -7.77 3.76 -22.27
N VAL A 177 -7.36 4.76 -21.48
CA VAL A 177 -7.62 6.19 -21.74
C VAL A 177 -7.10 6.59 -23.12
N PHE A 178 -5.84 6.29 -23.43
CA PHE A 178 -5.26 6.63 -24.72
C PHE A 178 -5.99 5.97 -25.89
N SER A 179 -6.32 4.68 -25.76
CA SER A 179 -7.09 3.96 -26.77
C SER A 179 -8.46 4.60 -26.99
N THR A 180 -9.18 4.95 -25.92
CA THR A 180 -10.49 5.61 -26.01
C THR A 180 -10.41 6.98 -26.66
N LEU A 181 -9.43 7.81 -26.29
CA LEU A 181 -9.26 9.15 -26.85
C LEU A 181 -8.83 9.13 -28.32
N THR A 182 -8.06 8.12 -28.73
CA THR A 182 -7.51 8.02 -30.09
C THR A 182 -8.34 7.14 -31.03
N ALA A 183 -9.43 6.52 -30.53
CA ALA A 183 -10.27 5.59 -31.30
C ALA A 183 -10.88 6.22 -32.56
N GLN A 184 -11.19 7.53 -32.52
CA GLN A 184 -11.78 8.26 -33.64
C GLN A 184 -10.74 8.99 -34.51
N LEU A 185 -9.45 8.90 -34.18
CA LEU A 185 -8.40 9.58 -34.93
C LEU A 185 -7.95 8.75 -36.12
N GLU A 186 -8.22 9.27 -37.31
CA GLU A 186 -7.66 8.76 -38.56
C GLU A 186 -6.15 8.99 -38.67
N LYS A 187 -5.50 8.27 -39.59
CA LYS A 187 -4.05 8.35 -39.81
C LYS A 187 -3.56 9.78 -40.09
N GLN A 188 -4.39 10.57 -40.78
CA GLN A 188 -4.14 11.99 -41.05
C GLN A 188 -4.12 12.84 -39.77
N HIS A 189 -5.07 12.63 -38.85
CA HIS A 189 -5.11 13.35 -37.58
C HIS A 189 -3.90 13.04 -36.70
N LYS A 190 -3.48 11.76 -36.67
CA LYS A 190 -2.27 11.34 -35.93
C LYS A 190 -1.00 11.99 -36.49
N SER A 191 -0.83 11.98 -37.81
CA SER A 191 0.33 12.60 -38.46
C SER A 191 0.37 14.12 -38.26
N ALA A 192 -0.79 14.78 -38.26
CA ALA A 192 -0.89 16.21 -37.96
C ALA A 192 -0.51 16.51 -36.49
N LEU A 193 -0.99 15.71 -35.53
CA LEU A 193 -0.61 15.84 -34.11
C LEU A 193 0.89 15.62 -33.90
N ASP A 194 1.48 14.60 -34.53
CA ASP A 194 2.93 14.33 -34.46
C ASP A 194 3.75 15.51 -35.03
N SER A 195 3.27 16.14 -36.09
CA SER A 195 3.91 17.31 -36.71
C SER A 195 3.94 18.53 -35.78
N LEU A 196 2.97 18.68 -34.88
CA LEU A 196 2.96 19.76 -33.88
C LEU A 196 4.10 19.62 -32.85
N LEU A 197 4.53 18.39 -32.54
CA LEU A 197 5.65 18.14 -31.62
C LEU A 197 7.00 18.52 -32.22
N ILE A 198 7.09 18.53 -33.56
CA ILE A 198 8.30 18.88 -34.31
C ILE A 198 8.35 20.40 -34.59
N SER A 199 7.20 21.04 -34.76
CA SER A 199 7.07 22.47 -35.08
C SER A 199 7.51 23.41 -33.95
N GLY A 200 7.56 22.94 -32.70
CA GLY A 200 8.03 23.74 -31.55
C GLY A 200 9.52 24.08 -31.52
N VAL A 201 10.31 23.66 -32.52
CA VAL A 201 11.77 23.89 -32.58
C VAL A 201 12.21 24.72 -33.80
N VAL A 202 11.28 25.18 -34.64
CA VAL A 202 11.65 25.99 -35.81
C VAL A 202 11.29 27.45 -35.55
N SER A 203 12.16 28.17 -34.84
CA SER A 203 12.31 29.60 -35.07
C SER A 203 13.22 29.75 -36.29
N GLU A 204 12.65 30.23 -37.39
CA GLU A 204 13.42 30.88 -38.44
C GLU A 204 14.26 31.98 -37.77
N ASN A 205 15.57 31.97 -38.01
CA ASN A 205 16.63 32.80 -37.43
C ASN A 205 17.44 32.06 -36.37
N GLY A 206 18.55 31.49 -36.83
CA GLY A 206 19.52 30.76 -36.02
C GLY A 206 20.00 31.57 -34.82
N ILE A 207 19.54 31.18 -33.63
CA ILE A 207 20.26 31.31 -32.37
C ILE A 207 19.97 30.03 -31.58
N TYR A 208 21.03 29.30 -31.25
CA TYR A 208 20.99 28.10 -30.42
C TYR A 208 20.33 28.41 -29.06
N GLY A 209 19.09 28.00 -28.88
CA GLY A 209 18.49 27.81 -27.57
C GLY A 209 18.88 26.43 -27.04
N HIS A 210 19.79 26.38 -26.06
CA HIS A 210 20.07 25.16 -25.29
C HIS A 210 18.78 24.66 -24.61
N SER A 211 18.02 23.82 -25.30
CA SER A 211 17.03 22.97 -24.64
C SER A 211 17.80 21.89 -23.90
N ARG A 212 17.98 22.10 -22.59
CA ARG A 212 18.40 21.06 -21.64
C ARG A 212 17.28 20.02 -21.50
N PHE A 213 17.11 19.21 -22.53
CA PHE A 213 16.51 17.89 -22.44
C PHE A 213 17.40 16.93 -23.24
N CYS A 214 18.66 16.83 -22.81
CA CYS A 214 19.47 15.65 -23.11
C CYS A 214 18.87 14.49 -22.30
N ASN A 215 18.02 13.69 -22.94
CA ASN A 215 17.94 12.28 -22.63
C ASN A 215 19.32 11.69 -22.93
N THR A 216 20.12 11.50 -21.89
CA THR A 216 21.30 10.65 -21.97
C THR A 216 20.86 9.20 -22.11
N ASP A 217 21.40 8.59 -23.17
CA ASP A 217 21.88 7.22 -23.27
C ASP A 217 20.85 6.10 -23.48
N PHE A 218 20.60 5.81 -24.76
CA PHE A 218 20.41 4.46 -25.28
C PHE A 218 20.89 4.43 -26.74
N ASP A 219 22.12 3.98 -26.99
CA ASP A 219 22.39 2.71 -27.69
C ASP A 219 23.89 2.50 -28.02
N ASP A 220 24.25 1.21 -27.95
CA ASP A 220 25.34 0.51 -28.62
C ASP A 220 26.81 0.73 -28.22
N LYS A 221 27.34 -0.27 -27.49
CA LYS A 221 28.54 -0.98 -27.93
C LYS A 221 28.42 -2.49 -27.70
N LEU A 222 28.14 -3.20 -28.79
CA LEU A 222 28.67 -4.53 -29.08
C LEU A 222 30.20 -4.43 -29.26
N ALA A 223 30.94 -5.15 -28.42
CA ALA A 223 32.22 -5.78 -28.71
C ALA A 223 32.38 -6.96 -27.73
#